data_AF-A0AAV1TIV4-F1
#
_entry.id   AF-A0AAV1TIV4-F1
#
_cell.length_a   1.000
_cell.length_b   1.000
_cell.length_c   1.000
_cell.angle_alpha   90.00
_cell.angle_beta   90.00
_cell.angle_gamma   90.00
#
_symmetry.space_group_name_H-M   'P 1'
#
loop_
_entity.id
_entity.type
_entity.pdbx_description
1 polymer ?
#
loop_
_entity_poly.entity_id
_entity_poly.type
_entity_poly.pdbx_seq_one_letter_code
_entity_poly.pdbx_strand_id
1 'polypeptide(L)'
;MKKTLTHLAVAALILPATSSRSQSSTTALLDGPATASDSDPSNSAKSLRLAAPTVEEDRTWFEPDLLWFKTKLWSALGKSDEEIREMLGMKGLTETGLTTHKNYKLYKKIRDSRLLDGWSSKGRMAHDVWEELQLHKVSPELLEHSEDFKLYKQYLMIEDDSIWKRMDDDGVKKWDEREGKEELNAKVEIWKLAKRKPWYVQSRLNLHQNRRECMGQPNFDFYRRYLDETHHFLSTYYNNLETQLREAKEANEKRIAALTQRKRQTLRTWPAQSASGTLSLTKQKQKRDFYGLP
;
A
#
# COMPACT_ATOMS: atom_id res chain seq x y z
N MET A 1 26.54 6.05 10.42
CA MET A 1 26.08 7.31 9.80
C MET A 1 24.64 7.55 10.23
N LYS A 2 24.41 8.52 11.13
CA LYS A 2 23.09 8.85 11.68
C LYS A 2 22.38 9.76 10.68
N LYS A 3 21.26 9.32 10.09
CA LYS A 3 20.41 10.15 9.23
C LYS A 3 19.34 10.82 10.08
N THR A 4 19.38 12.15 10.10
CA THR A 4 18.44 13.03 10.78
C THR A 4 17.09 13.03 10.06
N LEU A 5 16.02 12.78 10.82
CA LEU A 5 14.63 12.80 10.39
C LEU A 5 14.15 14.26 10.38
N THR A 6 13.77 14.79 9.22
CA THR A 6 13.10 16.09 9.09
C THR A 6 11.60 15.89 9.31
N HIS A 7 11.07 16.37 10.42
CA HIS A 7 9.63 16.42 10.69
C HIS A 7 9.00 17.62 9.98
N LEU A 8 8.04 17.35 9.08
CA LEU A 8 7.10 18.35 8.56
C LEU A 8 5.95 18.48 9.56
N ALA A 9 5.94 19.58 10.31
CA ALA A 9 4.85 19.94 11.19
C ALA A 9 3.68 20.50 10.37
N VAL A 10 2.55 19.79 10.34
CA VAL A 10 1.28 20.31 9.84
C VAL A 10 0.58 20.98 11.01
N ALA A 11 0.54 22.31 11.01
CA ALA A 11 -0.20 23.11 11.98
C ALA A 11 -1.70 22.99 11.69
N ALA A 12 -2.43 22.30 12.57
CA ALA A 12 -3.89 22.31 12.57
C ALA A 12 -4.39 23.56 13.31
N LEU A 13 -4.96 24.50 12.55
CA LEU A 13 -5.66 25.67 13.08
C LEU A 13 -7.05 25.24 13.54
N ILE A 14 -7.27 25.21 14.86
CA ILE A 14 -8.56 24.98 15.49
C ILE A 14 -9.30 26.33 15.56
N LEU A 15 -10.45 26.44 14.89
CA LEU A 15 -11.41 27.53 15.09
C LEU A 15 -12.53 27.09 16.05
N PRO A 16 -13.07 27.98 16.90
CA PRO A 16 -14.14 27.66 17.82
C PRO A 16 -15.50 27.62 17.10
N ALA A 17 -16.26 26.55 17.36
CA ALA A 17 -17.64 26.40 16.93
C ALA A 17 -18.57 27.29 17.77
N THR A 18 -19.21 28.28 17.14
CA THR A 18 -20.37 28.96 17.73
C THR A 18 -21.65 28.26 17.28
N SER A 19 -22.30 27.62 18.24
CA SER A 19 -23.66 27.07 18.15
C SER A 19 -24.67 28.17 17.83
N SER A 20 -25.49 27.97 16.78
CA SER A 20 -26.71 28.77 16.56
C SER A 20 -27.94 27.87 16.41
N ARG A 21 -28.54 27.60 17.57
CA ARG A 21 -29.97 27.75 17.90
C ARG A 21 -30.98 27.67 16.75
N SER A 22 -31.78 26.60 16.76
CA SER A 22 -33.05 26.48 16.05
C SER A 22 -34.09 27.47 16.56
N GLN A 23 -34.85 28.09 15.65
CA GLN A 23 -36.19 28.60 15.91
C GLN A 23 -37.14 28.09 14.82
N SER A 24 -38.16 27.38 15.28
CA SER A 24 -39.32 26.96 14.51
C SER A 24 -40.39 28.06 14.47
N SER A 25 -41.19 27.98 13.40
CA SER A 25 -42.59 28.42 13.28
C SER A 25 -42.85 29.92 13.16
N THR A 26 -43.59 30.31 12.11
CA THR A 26 -45.03 30.63 12.21
C THR A 26 -45.61 30.94 10.83
N THR A 27 -46.66 30.22 10.47
CA THR A 27 -47.62 30.50 9.39
C THR A 27 -48.51 31.69 9.75
N ALA A 28 -48.70 32.64 8.84
CA ALA A 28 -49.89 33.48 8.81
C ALA A 28 -50.25 33.87 7.37
N LEU A 29 -51.52 33.63 7.08
CA LEU A 29 -52.29 33.82 5.86
C LEU A 29 -53.06 35.14 6.03
N LEU A 30 -53.12 36.05 5.05
CA LEU A 30 -54.28 36.93 4.82
C LEU A 30 -54.19 37.75 3.52
N ASP A 31 -55.38 37.95 2.96
CA ASP A 31 -55.75 38.45 1.63
C ASP A 31 -55.60 39.96 1.36
N GLY A 32 -55.31 40.28 0.07
CA GLY A 32 -55.88 41.34 -0.81
C GLY A 32 -55.88 42.83 -0.39
N PRO A 33 -56.27 43.79 -1.28
CA PRO A 33 -56.66 43.69 -2.70
C PRO A 33 -55.92 44.67 -3.65
N ALA A 34 -56.30 44.64 -4.92
CA ALA A 34 -55.77 45.39 -6.06
C ALA A 34 -56.14 46.89 -6.10
N THR A 35 -55.25 47.71 -6.67
CA THR A 35 -55.61 48.93 -7.44
C THR A 35 -54.59 49.18 -8.55
N ALA A 36 -55.09 49.38 -9.77
CA ALA A 36 -54.35 49.84 -10.93
C ALA A 36 -54.06 51.35 -10.85
N SER A 37 -52.90 51.79 -11.35
CA SER A 37 -52.69 53.17 -11.80
C SER A 37 -51.58 53.20 -12.85
N ASP A 38 -51.87 53.93 -13.91
CA ASP A 38 -51.19 54.02 -15.21
C ASP A 38 -50.18 55.19 -15.25
N SER A 39 -49.18 55.14 -16.16
CA SER A 39 -48.22 56.20 -16.59
C SER A 39 -47.25 56.81 -15.53
N ASP A 40 -45.96 57.11 -15.76
CA ASP A 40 -45.22 57.60 -16.94
C ASP A 40 -43.67 57.34 -16.75
N PRO A 41 -42.81 57.34 -17.79
CA PRO A 41 -41.41 56.93 -17.73
C PRO A 41 -40.44 58.11 -17.63
N SER A 42 -39.67 58.18 -16.55
CA SER A 42 -38.34 58.80 -16.49
C SER A 42 -37.95 58.90 -15.02
N ASN A 43 -37.05 58.04 -14.57
CA ASN A 43 -35.94 58.50 -13.75
C ASN A 43 -34.86 57.44 -13.60
N SER A 44 -33.71 57.81 -14.16
CA SER A 44 -32.39 57.29 -13.87
C SER A 44 -32.13 57.38 -12.36
N ALA A 45 -32.22 56.25 -11.67
CA ALA A 45 -31.62 56.06 -10.36
C ALA A 45 -30.79 54.78 -10.41
N LYS A 46 -29.47 55.00 -10.42
CA LYS A 46 -28.42 54.00 -10.24
C LYS A 46 -28.69 53.21 -8.96
N SER A 47 -29.44 52.13 -9.09
CA SER A 47 -29.49 51.06 -8.10
C SER A 47 -28.22 50.25 -8.26
N LEU A 48 -27.26 50.49 -7.38
CA LEU A 48 -26.16 49.58 -7.10
C LEU A 48 -26.77 48.26 -6.61
N ARG A 49 -27.19 47.41 -7.55
CA ARG A 49 -27.23 45.98 -7.31
C ARG A 49 -25.81 45.61 -6.90
N LEU A 50 -25.61 45.29 -5.61
CA LEU A 50 -24.62 44.30 -5.26
C LEU A 50 -24.98 43.07 -6.09
N ALA A 51 -24.32 42.95 -7.24
CA ALA A 51 -24.22 41.68 -7.91
C ALA A 51 -23.66 40.72 -6.85
N ALA A 52 -24.44 39.70 -6.52
CA ALA A 52 -23.87 38.48 -5.99
C ALA A 52 -22.66 38.15 -6.88
N PRO A 53 -21.51 37.77 -6.32
CA PRO A 53 -20.37 37.42 -7.14
C PRO A 53 -20.83 36.31 -8.07
N THR A 54 -20.97 36.63 -9.35
CA THR A 54 -20.98 35.65 -10.42
C THR A 54 -19.59 35.05 -10.34
N VAL A 55 -19.53 33.94 -9.62
CA VAL A 55 -18.38 33.07 -9.51
C VAL A 55 -18.12 32.58 -10.93
N GLU A 56 -17.31 33.33 -11.66
CA GLU A 56 -16.58 32.85 -12.82
C GLU A 56 -15.56 31.82 -12.32
N GLU A 57 -16.05 30.62 -11.98
CA GLU A 57 -15.26 29.45 -11.60
C GLU A 57 -14.85 28.62 -12.82
N ASP A 58 -14.97 29.16 -14.03
CA ASP A 58 -14.53 28.49 -15.24
C ASP A 58 -13.15 29.02 -15.63
N ARG A 59 -12.08 28.31 -15.23
CA ARG A 59 -10.88 28.05 -16.10
C ARG A 59 -9.69 27.36 -15.43
N THR A 60 -9.62 27.24 -14.10
CA THR A 60 -8.52 26.52 -13.41
C THR A 60 -8.88 25.09 -12.97
N TRP A 61 -10.01 24.57 -13.44
CA TRP A 61 -10.61 23.32 -12.96
C TRP A 61 -9.99 22.00 -13.48
N PHE A 62 -8.99 22.05 -14.35
CA PHE A 62 -8.53 20.87 -15.09
C PHE A 62 -7.07 20.47 -14.86
N GLU A 63 -6.34 21.08 -13.91
CA GLU A 63 -5.02 20.56 -13.56
C GLU A 63 -5.14 19.32 -12.65
N PRO A 64 -4.56 18.17 -13.05
CA PRO A 64 -4.62 16.92 -12.27
C PRO A 64 -4.12 17.09 -10.83
N ASP A 65 -3.13 17.96 -10.63
CA ASP A 65 -2.48 18.20 -9.34
C ASP A 65 -3.39 18.98 -8.38
N LEU A 66 -4.08 20.02 -8.88
CA LEU A 66 -5.08 20.76 -8.10
C LEU A 66 -6.26 19.88 -7.70
N LEU A 67 -6.65 18.95 -8.57
CA LEU A 67 -7.71 17.99 -8.30
C LEU A 67 -7.36 17.07 -7.14
N TRP A 68 -6.13 16.53 -7.12
CA TRP A 68 -5.59 15.70 -6.05
C TRP A 68 -5.53 16.46 -4.71
N PHE A 69 -5.05 17.71 -4.73
CA PHE A 69 -5.04 18.57 -3.54
C PHE A 69 -6.45 18.84 -3.00
N LYS A 70 -7.42 19.17 -3.86
CA LYS A 70 -8.82 19.36 -3.45
C LYS A 70 -9.43 18.09 -2.87
N THR A 71 -9.15 16.91 -3.46
CA THR A 71 -9.63 15.63 -2.91
C THR A 71 -9.08 15.38 -1.51
N LYS A 72 -7.77 15.59 -1.32
CA LYS A 72 -7.15 15.46 0.00
C LYS A 72 -7.69 16.48 1.00
N LEU A 73 -7.92 17.72 0.56
CA LEU A 73 -8.49 18.77 1.40
C LEU A 73 -9.93 18.45 1.83
N TRP A 74 -10.81 18.04 0.91
CA TRP A 74 -12.19 17.66 1.25
C TRP A 74 -12.26 16.43 2.15
N SER A 75 -11.37 15.47 1.93
CA SER A 75 -11.20 14.32 2.83
C SER A 75 -10.73 14.76 4.22
N ALA A 76 -9.72 15.63 4.31
CA ALA A 76 -9.19 16.14 5.58
C ALA A 76 -10.19 17.01 6.35
N LEU A 77 -11.03 17.77 5.64
CA LEU A 77 -12.12 18.55 6.23
C LEU A 77 -13.33 17.70 6.63
N GLY A 78 -13.30 16.39 6.37
CA GLY A 78 -14.37 15.47 6.75
C GLY A 78 -15.69 15.71 6.01
N LYS A 79 -15.64 16.28 4.80
CA LYS A 79 -16.85 16.64 4.04
C LYS A 79 -17.71 15.42 3.71
N SER A 80 -19.02 15.53 3.88
CA SER A 80 -19.96 14.44 3.57
C SER A 80 -20.11 14.26 2.05
N ASP A 81 -20.64 13.11 1.64
CA ASP A 81 -20.91 12.86 0.21
C ASP A 81 -21.93 13.86 -0.35
N GLU A 82 -22.91 14.26 0.46
CA GLU A 82 -23.91 15.28 0.11
C GLU A 82 -23.26 16.66 -0.07
N GLU A 83 -22.35 17.05 0.82
CA GLU A 83 -21.61 18.32 0.69
C GLU A 83 -20.73 18.34 -0.56
N ILE A 84 -20.06 17.23 -0.88
CA ILE A 84 -19.23 17.12 -2.10
C ILE A 84 -20.12 17.18 -3.33
N ARG A 85 -21.29 16.50 -3.34
CA ARG A 85 -22.26 16.61 -4.43
C ARG A 85 -22.76 18.04 -4.58
N GLU A 86 -23.04 18.74 -3.49
CA GLU A 86 -23.44 20.15 -3.50
C GLU A 86 -22.36 21.04 -4.10
N MET A 87 -21.10 20.90 -3.67
CA MET A 87 -19.97 21.64 -4.23
C MET A 87 -19.74 21.35 -5.72
N LEU A 88 -20.10 20.16 -6.19
CA LEU A 88 -20.00 19.77 -7.60
C LEU A 88 -21.24 20.17 -8.42
N GLY A 89 -22.22 20.88 -7.82
CA GLY A 89 -23.46 21.28 -8.48
C GLY A 89 -24.40 20.11 -8.78
N MET A 90 -24.27 19.00 -8.03
CA MET A 90 -24.99 17.74 -8.23
C MET A 90 -26.09 17.50 -7.18
N LYS A 91 -26.42 18.53 -6.38
CA LYS A 91 -27.45 18.44 -5.34
C LYS A 91 -28.83 18.29 -5.97
N GLY A 92 -29.63 17.36 -5.44
CA GLY A 92 -31.00 17.10 -5.90
C GLY A 92 -31.11 16.33 -7.22
N LEU A 93 -30.00 15.89 -7.81
CA LEU A 93 -30.04 15.00 -8.97
C LEU A 93 -30.52 13.60 -8.55
N THR A 94 -31.41 13.02 -9.35
CA THR A 94 -31.75 11.59 -9.27
C THR A 94 -30.56 10.72 -9.64
N GLU A 95 -30.60 9.42 -9.37
CA GLU A 95 -29.49 8.50 -9.69
C GLU A 95 -29.10 8.52 -11.19
N THR A 96 -30.10 8.60 -12.08
CA THR A 96 -29.90 8.75 -13.52
C THR A 96 -29.34 10.13 -13.89
N GLY A 97 -29.79 11.20 -13.23
CA GLY A 97 -29.23 12.54 -13.41
C GLY A 97 -27.79 12.64 -12.88
N LEU A 98 -27.47 11.91 -11.81
CA LEU A 98 -26.17 11.89 -11.17
C LEU A 98 -25.13 11.27 -12.10
N THR A 99 -25.43 10.10 -12.67
CA THR A 99 -24.51 9.34 -13.54
C THR A 99 -24.25 10.00 -14.89
N THR A 100 -25.18 10.81 -15.37
CA THR A 100 -25.07 11.55 -16.65
C THR A 100 -24.44 12.94 -16.50
N HIS A 101 -24.29 13.43 -15.27
CA HIS A 101 -23.74 14.76 -15.02
C HIS A 101 -22.25 14.86 -15.40
N LYS A 102 -21.83 16.01 -15.94
CA LYS A 102 -20.43 16.26 -16.35
C LYS A 102 -19.40 16.03 -15.23
N ASN A 103 -19.77 16.35 -13.98
CA ASN A 103 -18.91 16.20 -12.80
C ASN A 103 -18.99 14.82 -12.14
N TYR A 104 -19.78 13.88 -12.68
CA TYR A 104 -19.94 12.55 -12.09
C TYR A 104 -18.64 11.77 -11.99
N LYS A 105 -17.84 11.77 -13.07
CA LYS A 105 -16.53 11.10 -13.09
C LYS A 105 -15.61 11.64 -12.00
N LEU A 106 -15.66 12.94 -11.77
CA LEU A 106 -14.92 13.57 -10.68
C LEU A 106 -15.45 13.07 -9.34
N TYR A 107 -16.74 13.26 -9.05
CA TYR A 107 -17.38 12.80 -7.82
C TYR A 107 -17.03 11.33 -7.49
N LYS A 108 -17.14 10.44 -8.48
CA LYS A 108 -16.78 9.02 -8.34
C LYS A 108 -15.33 8.84 -7.89
N LYS A 109 -14.36 9.50 -8.55
CA LYS A 109 -12.95 9.44 -8.17
C LYS A 109 -12.71 9.92 -6.73
N ILE A 110 -13.43 10.94 -6.29
CA ILE A 110 -13.34 11.46 -4.90
C ILE A 110 -13.86 10.43 -3.91
N ARG A 111 -15.04 9.88 -4.18
CA ARG A 111 -15.66 8.84 -3.37
C ARG A 111 -14.74 7.62 -3.25
N ASP A 112 -14.25 7.12 -4.38
CA ASP A 112 -13.36 5.96 -4.45
C ASP A 112 -12.07 6.20 -3.66
N SER A 113 -11.44 7.38 -3.83
CA SER A 113 -10.24 7.73 -3.05
C SER A 113 -10.50 7.78 -1.55
N ARG A 114 -11.68 8.25 -1.11
CA ARG A 114 -12.06 8.30 0.30
C ARG A 114 -12.35 6.91 0.87
N LEU A 115 -12.96 6.03 0.08
CA LEU A 115 -13.16 4.63 0.46
C LEU A 115 -11.81 3.94 0.66
N LEU A 116 -10.88 4.09 -0.30
CA LEU A 116 -9.53 3.53 -0.20
C LEU A 116 -8.76 4.06 1.03
N ASP A 117 -8.76 5.38 1.24
CA ASP A 117 -8.13 6.01 2.41
C ASP A 117 -8.79 5.49 3.71
N GLY A 118 -10.12 5.37 3.73
CA GLY A 118 -10.90 4.89 4.86
C GLY A 118 -10.66 3.42 5.20
N TRP A 119 -10.61 2.54 4.20
CA TRP A 119 -10.32 1.12 4.39
C TRP A 119 -8.88 0.92 4.86
N SER A 120 -7.92 1.60 4.22
CA SER A 120 -6.49 1.51 4.55
C SER A 120 -6.18 2.03 5.95
N SER A 121 -6.69 3.22 6.31
CA SER A 121 -6.45 3.82 7.63
C SER A 121 -7.06 3.00 8.78
N LYS A 122 -8.19 2.32 8.54
CA LYS A 122 -8.81 1.41 9.50
C LYS A 122 -8.20 0.02 9.53
N GLY A 123 -7.24 -0.27 8.63
CA GLY A 123 -6.65 -1.60 8.49
C GLY A 123 -7.70 -2.67 8.20
N ARG A 124 -8.68 -2.37 7.35
CA ARG A 124 -9.70 -3.37 6.96
C ARG A 124 -9.03 -4.57 6.30
N MET A 125 -9.57 -5.76 6.49
CA MET A 125 -9.07 -6.94 5.78
C MET A 125 -9.58 -6.93 4.35
N ALA A 126 -8.77 -7.42 3.39
CA ALA A 126 -9.16 -7.61 1.99
C ALA A 126 -10.55 -8.25 1.85
N HIS A 127 -10.78 -9.35 2.55
CA HIS A 127 -12.05 -10.08 2.52
C HIS A 127 -13.24 -9.22 2.99
N ASP A 128 -13.07 -8.36 4.00
CA ASP A 128 -14.16 -7.48 4.45
C ASP A 128 -14.52 -6.43 3.38
N VAL A 129 -13.52 -5.94 2.63
CA VAL A 129 -13.75 -5.02 1.50
C VAL A 129 -14.39 -5.74 0.32
N TRP A 130 -14.02 -7.00 0.07
CA TRP A 130 -14.67 -7.84 -0.93
C TRP A 130 -16.17 -8.00 -0.66
N GLU A 131 -16.53 -8.28 0.59
CA GLU A 131 -17.91 -8.41 1.06
C GLU A 131 -18.66 -7.07 1.00
N GLU A 132 -18.02 -5.97 1.42
CA GLU A 132 -18.62 -4.61 1.36
C GLU A 132 -18.97 -4.21 -0.09
N LEU A 133 -18.14 -4.61 -1.05
CA LEU A 133 -18.37 -4.40 -2.48
C LEU A 133 -19.27 -5.46 -3.12
N GLN A 134 -19.72 -6.46 -2.36
CA GLN A 134 -20.59 -7.56 -2.81
C GLN A 134 -20.05 -8.31 -4.03
N LEU A 135 -18.72 -8.43 -4.13
CA LEU A 135 -18.07 -9.03 -5.29
C LEU A 135 -18.38 -10.52 -5.44
N HIS A 136 -18.77 -11.21 -4.35
CA HIS A 136 -19.26 -12.59 -4.39
C HIS A 136 -20.56 -12.77 -5.19
N LYS A 137 -21.32 -11.70 -5.45
CA LYS A 137 -22.56 -11.76 -6.25
C LYS A 137 -22.31 -11.60 -7.75
N VAL A 138 -21.12 -11.13 -8.12
CA VAL A 138 -20.76 -10.87 -9.52
C VAL A 138 -20.25 -12.17 -10.13
N SER A 139 -20.76 -12.53 -11.31
CA SER A 139 -20.26 -13.69 -12.04
C SER A 139 -18.75 -13.53 -12.32
N PRO A 140 -17.92 -14.60 -12.18
CA PRO A 140 -16.49 -14.53 -12.45
C PRO A 140 -16.12 -13.93 -13.81
N GLU A 141 -16.96 -14.14 -14.83
CA GLU A 141 -16.75 -13.62 -16.19
C GLU A 141 -16.90 -12.09 -16.28
N LEU A 142 -17.77 -11.51 -15.45
CA LEU A 142 -18.03 -10.07 -15.39
C LEU A 142 -17.18 -9.36 -14.35
N LEU A 143 -16.59 -10.12 -13.42
CA LEU A 143 -15.85 -9.59 -12.29
C LEU A 143 -14.68 -8.72 -12.74
N GLU A 144 -13.87 -9.19 -13.71
CA GLU A 144 -12.70 -8.44 -14.22
C GLU A 144 -13.07 -7.08 -14.86
N HIS A 145 -14.30 -6.96 -15.36
CA HIS A 145 -14.79 -5.74 -16.00
C HIS A 145 -15.54 -4.82 -15.03
N SER A 146 -15.89 -5.31 -13.83
CA SER A 146 -16.58 -4.54 -12.81
C SER A 146 -15.72 -3.39 -12.30
N GLU A 147 -16.33 -2.22 -12.18
CA GLU A 147 -15.69 -1.04 -11.59
C GLU A 147 -15.35 -1.26 -10.11
N ASP A 148 -16.21 -1.98 -9.38
CA ASP A 148 -15.98 -2.30 -7.97
C ASP A 148 -14.79 -3.25 -7.81
N PHE A 149 -14.62 -4.19 -8.73
CA PHE A 149 -13.44 -5.06 -8.71
C PHE A 149 -12.14 -4.30 -9.04
N LYS A 150 -12.19 -3.28 -9.91
CA LYS A 150 -11.05 -2.39 -10.14
C LYS A 150 -10.70 -1.61 -8.88
N LEU A 151 -11.70 -1.09 -8.16
CA LEU A 151 -11.52 -0.42 -6.87
C LEU A 151 -10.92 -1.37 -5.83
N TYR A 152 -11.40 -2.61 -5.78
CA TYR A 152 -10.83 -3.67 -4.94
C TYR A 152 -9.37 -3.97 -5.26
N LYS A 153 -8.99 -4.08 -6.54
CA LYS A 153 -7.58 -4.25 -6.95
C LYS A 153 -6.70 -3.09 -6.51
N GLN A 154 -7.20 -1.85 -6.58
CA GLN A 154 -6.48 -0.67 -6.05
C GLN A 154 -6.29 -0.77 -4.54
N TYR A 155 -7.32 -1.24 -3.81
CA TYR A 155 -7.22 -1.48 -2.38
C TYR A 155 -6.15 -2.53 -2.04
N LEU A 156 -6.19 -3.69 -2.70
CA LEU A 156 -5.21 -4.76 -2.52
C LEU A 156 -3.77 -4.28 -2.74
N MET A 157 -3.54 -3.41 -3.73
CA MET A 157 -2.22 -2.85 -4.00
C MET A 157 -1.73 -1.95 -2.86
N ILE A 158 -2.61 -1.10 -2.31
CA ILE A 158 -2.29 -0.24 -1.15
C ILE A 158 -2.00 -1.10 0.10
N GLU A 159 -2.85 -2.10 0.35
CA GLU A 159 -2.69 -3.02 1.49
C GLU A 159 -1.36 -3.79 1.37
N ASP A 160 -1.08 -4.38 0.21
CA ASP A 160 0.14 -5.14 -0.06
C ASP A 160 1.39 -4.25 0.06
N ASP A 161 1.38 -3.02 -0.47
CA ASP A 161 2.46 -2.06 -0.29
C ASP A 161 2.69 -1.70 1.18
N SER A 162 1.60 -1.54 1.95
CA SER A 162 1.68 -1.23 3.37
C SER A 162 2.23 -2.40 4.19
N ILE A 163 1.90 -3.63 3.80
CA ILE A 163 2.40 -4.86 4.42
C ILE A 163 3.88 -5.05 4.08
N TRP A 164 4.25 -4.90 2.81
CA TRP A 164 5.62 -5.01 2.35
C TRP A 164 6.57 -4.05 3.08
N LYS A 165 6.13 -2.80 3.31
CA LYS A 165 6.92 -1.79 4.06
C LYS A 165 7.09 -2.13 5.53
N ARG A 166 6.23 -2.98 6.09
CA ARG A 166 6.20 -3.41 7.49
C ARG A 166 6.57 -4.89 7.65
N MET A 167 7.26 -5.47 6.68
CA MET A 167 7.51 -6.91 6.66
C MET A 167 8.35 -7.41 7.85
N ASP A 168 9.09 -6.52 8.51
CA ASP A 168 9.90 -6.82 9.70
C ASP A 168 9.06 -6.76 11.00
N ASP A 169 7.79 -6.35 10.93
CA ASP A 169 6.90 -6.30 12.09
C ASP A 169 6.23 -7.67 12.29
N ASP A 170 6.54 -8.33 13.41
CA ASP A 170 6.01 -9.67 13.77
C ASP A 170 4.47 -9.74 13.86
N GLY A 171 3.79 -8.60 13.92
CA GLY A 171 2.34 -8.48 14.05
C GLY A 171 1.56 -8.43 12.74
N VAL A 172 2.21 -8.45 11.57
CA VAL A 172 1.49 -8.35 10.30
C VAL A 172 0.83 -9.70 9.96
N LYS A 173 -0.50 -9.78 10.17
CA LYS A 173 -1.32 -10.96 9.86
C LYS A 173 -1.09 -11.39 8.41
N LYS A 174 -0.58 -12.61 8.23
CA LYS A 174 -0.03 -13.10 6.95
C LYS A 174 -1.10 -13.49 5.93
N TRP A 175 -2.26 -13.95 6.37
CA TRP A 175 -3.31 -14.51 5.53
C TRP A 175 -4.66 -14.53 6.28
N ASP A 176 -5.77 -14.51 5.55
CA ASP A 176 -7.12 -14.70 6.08
C ASP A 176 -7.75 -15.94 5.44
N GLU A 177 -8.19 -16.89 6.27
CA GLU A 177 -8.70 -18.19 5.81
C GLU A 177 -10.05 -18.08 5.09
N ARG A 178 -10.71 -16.93 5.20
CA ARG A 178 -11.99 -16.63 4.56
C ARG A 178 -11.85 -16.28 3.08
N GLU A 179 -10.62 -16.04 2.60
CA GLU A 179 -10.38 -15.58 1.23
C GLU A 179 -10.72 -16.65 0.20
N GLY A 180 -11.62 -16.30 -0.72
CA GLY A 180 -12.01 -17.17 -1.83
C GLY A 180 -10.94 -17.32 -2.91
N LYS A 181 -11.18 -18.23 -3.85
CA LYS A 181 -10.28 -18.49 -4.98
C LYS A 181 -10.08 -17.24 -5.85
N GLU A 182 -11.14 -16.48 -6.08
CA GLU A 182 -11.15 -15.26 -6.89
C GLU A 182 -10.35 -14.14 -6.21
N GLU A 183 -10.46 -14.01 -4.89
CA GLU A 183 -9.67 -13.06 -4.09
C GLU A 183 -8.17 -13.40 -4.16
N LEU A 184 -7.82 -14.68 -3.98
CA LEU A 184 -6.44 -15.15 -4.06
C LEU A 184 -5.85 -14.95 -5.46
N ASN A 185 -6.65 -15.18 -6.51
CA ASN A 185 -6.25 -14.86 -7.88
C ASN A 185 -5.94 -13.36 -8.04
N ALA A 186 -6.81 -12.48 -7.55
CA ALA A 186 -6.58 -11.04 -7.61
C ALA A 186 -5.27 -10.64 -6.88
N LYS A 187 -5.00 -11.22 -5.70
CA LYS A 187 -3.74 -10.99 -4.98
C LYS A 187 -2.51 -11.46 -5.76
N VAL A 188 -2.59 -12.64 -6.40
CA VAL A 188 -1.52 -13.13 -7.29
C VAL A 188 -1.24 -12.12 -8.41
N GLU A 189 -2.27 -11.57 -9.05
CA GLU A 189 -2.11 -10.50 -10.05
C GLU A 189 -1.38 -9.28 -9.48
N ILE A 190 -1.79 -8.80 -8.31
CA ILE A 190 -1.15 -7.65 -7.65
C ILE A 190 0.31 -7.94 -7.32
N TRP A 191 0.64 -9.12 -6.78
CA TRP A 191 2.02 -9.50 -6.46
C TRP A 191 2.91 -9.61 -7.70
N LYS A 192 2.36 -10.07 -8.82
CA LYS A 192 3.06 -10.08 -10.12
C LYS A 192 3.34 -8.66 -10.59
N LEU A 193 2.32 -7.79 -10.60
CA LEU A 193 2.45 -6.38 -11.01
C LEU A 193 3.47 -5.62 -10.14
N ALA A 194 3.42 -5.83 -8.83
CA ALA A 194 4.34 -5.24 -7.86
C ALA A 194 5.73 -5.90 -7.83
N LYS A 195 5.96 -6.95 -8.65
CA LYS A 195 7.21 -7.72 -8.72
C LYS A 195 7.68 -8.15 -7.32
N ARG A 196 6.75 -8.62 -6.50
CA ARG A 196 7.09 -9.10 -5.16
C ARG A 196 8.08 -10.25 -5.24
N LYS A 197 8.81 -10.50 -4.16
CA LYS A 197 9.75 -11.62 -4.10
C LYS A 197 8.98 -12.94 -3.84
N PRO A 198 9.43 -14.08 -4.38
CA PRO A 198 8.76 -15.37 -4.19
C PRO A 198 8.57 -15.76 -2.72
N TRP A 199 9.61 -15.57 -1.90
CA TRP A 199 9.53 -15.87 -0.47
C TRP A 199 8.44 -15.06 0.25
N TYR A 200 8.17 -13.83 -0.22
CA TYR A 200 7.13 -12.99 0.34
C TYR A 200 5.74 -13.52 -0.02
N VAL A 201 5.53 -13.84 -1.30
CA VAL A 201 4.28 -14.45 -1.76
C VAL A 201 4.01 -15.78 -1.06
N GLN A 202 5.04 -16.61 -0.89
CA GLN A 202 4.98 -17.86 -0.14
C GLN A 202 4.53 -17.63 1.31
N SER A 203 5.10 -16.64 1.99
CA SER A 203 4.73 -16.25 3.35
C SER A 203 3.28 -15.73 3.43
N ARG A 204 2.85 -14.92 2.46
CA ARG A 204 1.48 -14.36 2.39
C ARG A 204 0.40 -15.40 2.06
N LEU A 205 0.78 -16.50 1.42
CA LEU A 205 -0.11 -17.64 1.18
C LEU A 205 -0.11 -18.65 2.33
N ASN A 206 0.55 -18.32 3.44
CA ASN A 206 0.73 -19.18 4.61
C ASN A 206 1.38 -20.54 4.28
N LEU A 207 2.29 -20.56 3.28
CA LEU A 207 2.96 -21.79 2.86
C LEU A 207 4.20 -22.05 3.72
N HIS A 208 4.47 -23.34 4.01
CA HIS A 208 5.71 -23.73 4.67
C HIS A 208 6.93 -23.27 3.88
N GLN A 209 7.97 -22.81 4.57
CA GLN A 209 9.23 -22.41 3.92
C GLN A 209 9.92 -23.59 3.23
N ASN A 210 9.73 -24.80 3.75
CA ASN A 210 10.26 -26.02 3.14
C ASN A 210 9.52 -26.36 1.85
N ARG A 211 10.28 -26.40 0.74
CA ARG A 211 9.76 -26.68 -0.61
C ARG A 211 9.00 -27.99 -0.74
N ARG A 212 9.37 -29.05 0.01
CA ARG A 212 8.68 -30.35 -0.09
C ARG A 212 7.34 -30.34 0.62
N GLU A 213 7.26 -29.59 1.72
CA GLU A 213 6.08 -29.52 2.58
C GLU A 213 5.04 -28.52 2.05
N CYS A 214 5.43 -27.57 1.19
CA CYS A 214 4.48 -26.62 0.61
C CYS A 214 3.65 -27.20 -0.54
N MET A 215 4.11 -28.24 -1.23
CA MET A 215 3.42 -28.79 -2.42
C MET A 215 2.04 -29.39 -2.12
N GLY A 216 1.80 -29.85 -0.89
CA GLY A 216 0.53 -30.47 -0.49
C GLY A 216 -0.49 -29.50 0.11
N GLN A 217 -0.19 -28.19 0.15
CA GLN A 217 -1.04 -27.21 0.83
C GLN A 217 -2.09 -26.60 -0.11
N PRO A 218 -3.28 -26.23 0.42
CA PRO A 218 -4.40 -25.74 -0.40
C PRO A 218 -4.05 -24.49 -1.23
N ASN A 219 -3.14 -23.66 -0.75
CA ASN A 219 -2.75 -22.41 -1.42
C ASN A 219 -1.56 -22.55 -2.38
N PHE A 220 -0.99 -23.76 -2.51
CA PHE A 220 0.20 -23.98 -3.33
C PHE A 220 -0.07 -23.72 -4.81
N ASP A 221 -1.28 -23.99 -5.29
CA ASP A 221 -1.64 -23.75 -6.69
C ASP A 221 -1.52 -22.28 -7.11
N PHE A 222 -1.91 -21.36 -6.23
CA PHE A 222 -1.75 -19.91 -6.45
C PHE A 222 -0.28 -19.51 -6.47
N TYR A 223 0.52 -20.09 -5.57
CA TYR A 223 1.95 -19.85 -5.56
C TYR A 223 2.62 -20.37 -6.83
N ARG A 224 2.29 -21.60 -7.25
CA ARG A 224 2.78 -22.18 -8.51
C ARG A 224 2.45 -21.28 -9.69
N ARG A 225 1.20 -20.83 -9.82
CA ARG A 225 0.78 -19.90 -10.88
C ARG A 225 1.59 -18.60 -10.86
N TYR A 226 1.78 -18.02 -9.67
CA TYR A 226 2.64 -16.85 -9.50
C TYR A 226 4.08 -17.12 -9.99
N LEU A 227 4.67 -18.28 -9.66
CA LEU A 227 6.01 -18.65 -10.10
C LEU A 227 6.10 -18.86 -11.61
N ASP A 228 5.12 -19.52 -12.22
CA ASP A 228 5.09 -19.81 -13.66
C ASP A 228 5.07 -18.52 -14.49
N GLU A 229 4.30 -17.54 -14.04
CA GLU A 229 4.15 -16.26 -14.74
C GLU A 229 5.30 -15.27 -14.43
N THR A 230 5.99 -15.45 -13.29
CA THR A 230 7.18 -14.66 -12.93
C THR A 230 8.50 -15.37 -13.27
N HIS A 231 8.45 -16.53 -13.94
CA HIS A 231 9.56 -17.47 -14.08
C HIS A 231 10.81 -16.91 -14.80
N HIS A 232 10.66 -15.83 -15.58
CA HIS A 232 11.82 -15.09 -16.09
C HIS A 232 12.69 -14.54 -14.95
N PHE A 233 12.08 -13.97 -13.91
CA PHE A 233 12.77 -13.44 -12.74
C PHE A 233 13.40 -14.55 -11.90
N LEU A 234 12.72 -15.69 -11.73
CA LEU A 234 13.22 -16.82 -10.95
C LEU A 234 14.40 -17.51 -11.60
N SER A 235 14.34 -17.76 -12.91
CA SER A 235 15.47 -18.31 -13.67
C SER A 235 16.69 -17.41 -13.50
N THR A 236 16.56 -16.10 -13.72
CA THR A 236 17.67 -15.16 -13.53
C THR A 236 18.17 -15.12 -12.09
N TYR A 237 17.28 -15.14 -11.10
CA TYR A 237 17.65 -15.12 -9.68
C TYR A 237 18.38 -16.39 -9.25
N TYR A 238 17.87 -17.57 -9.58
CA TYR A 238 18.50 -18.84 -9.22
C TYR A 238 19.80 -19.07 -9.99
N ASN A 239 19.86 -18.72 -11.28
CA ASN A 239 21.10 -18.78 -12.04
C ASN A 239 22.18 -17.86 -11.44
N ASN A 240 21.80 -16.66 -10.96
CA ASN A 240 22.70 -15.75 -10.26
C ASN A 240 23.16 -16.33 -8.91
N LEU A 241 22.22 -16.87 -8.11
CA LEU A 241 22.54 -17.48 -6.82
C LEU A 241 23.46 -18.71 -6.96
N GLU A 242 23.20 -19.58 -7.94
CA GLU A 242 24.06 -20.72 -8.26
C GLU A 242 25.45 -20.26 -8.71
N THR A 243 25.51 -19.19 -9.50
CA THR A 243 26.79 -18.59 -9.91
C THR A 243 27.57 -18.06 -8.71
N GLN A 244 26.93 -17.31 -7.82
CA GLN A 244 27.56 -16.81 -6.59
C GLN A 244 28.02 -17.95 -5.68
N LEU A 245 27.22 -19.01 -5.54
CA LEU A 245 27.58 -20.18 -4.75
C LEU A 245 28.78 -20.92 -5.34
N ARG A 246 28.85 -21.05 -6.67
CA ARG A 246 29.99 -21.66 -7.37
C ARG A 246 31.26 -20.82 -7.18
N GLU A 247 31.18 -19.51 -7.38
CA GLU A 247 32.31 -18.59 -7.18
C GLU A 247 32.82 -18.62 -5.73
N ALA A 248 31.91 -18.66 -4.75
CA ALA A 248 32.26 -18.77 -3.34
C ALA A 248 32.97 -20.10 -3.02
N LYS A 249 32.52 -21.22 -3.61
CA LYS A 249 33.18 -22.53 -3.48
C LYS A 249 34.57 -22.51 -4.10
N GLU A 250 34.71 -22.04 -5.34
CA GLU A 250 35.99 -21.94 -6.03
C GLU A 250 36.97 -21.03 -5.27
N ALA A 251 36.49 -19.90 -4.74
CA ALA A 251 37.31 -19.01 -3.93
C ALA A 251 37.81 -19.70 -2.64
N ASN A 252 36.96 -20.50 -1.99
CA ASN A 252 37.35 -21.27 -0.82
C ASN A 252 38.39 -22.36 -1.14
N GLU A 253 38.17 -23.11 -2.23
CA GLU A 253 39.12 -24.12 -2.71
C GLU A 253 40.48 -23.50 -3.05
N LYS A 254 40.51 -22.34 -3.73
CA LYS A 254 41.74 -21.58 -4.00
C LYS A 254 42.45 -21.15 -2.70
N ARG A 255 41.71 -20.73 -1.67
CA ARG A 255 42.28 -20.39 -0.34
C ARG A 255 42.92 -21.60 0.33
N ILE A 256 42.25 -22.76 0.31
CA ILE A 256 42.78 -24.01 0.87
C ILE A 256 44.04 -24.45 0.12
N ALA A 257 44.05 -24.37 -1.21
CA ALA A 257 45.21 -24.70 -2.04
C ALA A 257 46.42 -23.80 -1.73
N ALA A 258 46.20 -22.49 -1.63
CA ALA A 258 47.25 -21.52 -1.30
C ALA A 258 47.85 -21.75 0.10
N LEU A 259 47.02 -22.04 1.11
CA LEU A 259 47.49 -22.39 2.45
C LEU A 259 48.32 -23.68 2.45
N THR A 260 47.91 -24.68 1.67
CA THR A 260 48.63 -25.94 1.51
C THR A 260 49.98 -25.73 0.85
N GLN A 261 50.06 -24.90 -0.19
CA GLN A 261 51.31 -24.55 -0.86
C GLN A 261 52.26 -23.79 0.08
N ARG A 262 51.74 -22.81 0.83
CA ARG A 262 52.52 -22.06 1.83
C ARG A 262 53.08 -22.99 2.92
N LYS A 263 52.29 -23.96 3.38
CA LYS A 263 52.73 -24.99 4.33
C LYS A 263 53.85 -25.86 3.75
N ARG A 264 53.79 -26.23 2.47
CA ARG A 264 54.87 -26.99 1.81
C ARG A 264 56.15 -26.17 1.65
N GLN A 265 56.03 -24.88 1.29
CA GLN A 265 57.17 -23.99 1.16
C GLN A 265 57.87 -23.78 2.51
N THR A 266 57.10 -23.51 3.57
CA THR A 266 57.65 -23.37 4.94
C THR A 266 58.35 -24.64 5.42
N LEU A 267 57.83 -25.83 5.11
CA LEU A 267 58.51 -27.10 5.42
C LEU A 267 59.80 -27.30 4.62
N ARG A 268 59.87 -26.84 3.36
CA ARG A 268 61.09 -26.92 2.54
C ARG A 268 62.17 -25.94 2.99
N THR A 269 61.78 -24.76 3.42
CA THR A 269 62.71 -23.72 3.91
C THR A 269 63.04 -23.88 5.38
N TRP A 270 62.44 -24.86 6.07
CA TRP A 270 62.81 -25.16 7.45
C TRP A 270 64.25 -25.66 7.44
N PRO A 271 65.22 -24.90 7.99
CA PRO A 271 66.60 -25.34 8.00
C PRO A 271 66.64 -26.67 8.75
N ALA A 272 67.28 -27.68 8.15
CA ALA A 272 67.69 -28.88 8.85
C ALA A 272 68.76 -28.49 9.89
N GLN A 273 68.35 -27.79 10.94
CA GLN A 273 69.17 -27.62 12.12
C GLN A 273 69.38 -29.03 12.66
N SER A 274 70.64 -29.42 12.54
CA SER A 274 71.17 -30.73 12.80
C SER A 274 70.60 -31.30 14.10
N ALA A 275 70.01 -32.49 13.97
CA ALA A 275 69.80 -33.41 15.07
C ALA A 275 71.18 -33.97 15.52
N SER A 276 72.04 -33.09 16.02
CA SER A 276 73.26 -33.44 16.78
C SER A 276 73.26 -32.75 18.14
N GLY A 277 72.07 -32.62 18.73
CA GLY A 277 71.89 -32.31 20.15
C GLY A 277 71.23 -33.51 20.82
N THR A 278 72.03 -34.26 21.57
CA THR A 278 71.61 -35.35 22.47
C THR A 278 70.51 -34.82 23.39
N LEU A 279 69.25 -35.19 23.11
CA LEU A 279 68.07 -34.72 23.84
C LEU A 279 67.81 -35.67 25.00
N SER A 280 68.32 -35.29 26.17
CA SER A 280 67.99 -35.87 27.47
C SER A 280 66.47 -35.75 27.71
N LEU A 281 65.78 -36.88 27.64
CA LEU A 281 64.33 -36.97 27.80
C LEU A 281 63.96 -36.76 29.28
N THR A 282 63.75 -35.51 29.70
CA THR A 282 63.10 -35.22 30.99
C THR A 282 61.59 -35.29 30.80
N LYS A 283 60.99 -36.39 31.29
CA LYS A 283 59.52 -36.56 31.42
C LYS A 283 58.98 -35.53 32.42
N GLN A 284 58.66 -34.32 31.97
CA GLN A 284 57.91 -33.37 32.78
C GLN A 284 56.42 -33.71 32.68
N LYS A 285 55.95 -34.45 33.67
CA LYS A 285 54.57 -34.87 33.90
C LYS A 285 53.71 -33.64 34.18
N GLN A 286 53.18 -33.01 33.13
CA GLN A 286 52.23 -31.90 33.27
C GLN A 286 50.84 -32.48 33.57
N LYS A 287 50.55 -32.65 34.86
CA LYS A 287 49.17 -32.80 35.36
C LYS A 287 48.41 -31.53 34.96
N ARG A 288 47.49 -31.63 34.00
CA ARG A 288 46.41 -30.66 33.88
C ARG A 288 45.33 -31.11 34.84
N ASP A 289 45.26 -30.42 35.97
CA ASP A 289 44.11 -30.47 36.85
C ASP A 289 42.91 -29.89 36.10
N PHE A 290 42.00 -30.78 35.72
CA PHE A 290 40.65 -30.45 35.28
C PHE A 290 39.83 -30.10 36.54
N TYR A 291 39.95 -28.86 37.00
CA TYR A 291 38.84 -28.20 37.71
C TYR A 291 37.90 -27.68 36.59
N GLY A 292 36.60 -27.92 36.56
CA GLY A 292 35.67 -28.01 37.69
C GLY A 292 34.75 -26.79 37.63
N LEU A 293 33.59 -26.98 36.99
CA LEU A 293 32.31 -26.25 37.17
C LEU A 293 32.17 -24.84 36.58
N PRO A 294 30.93 -24.31 36.46
CA PRO A 294 29.60 -24.94 36.48
C PRO A 294 28.88 -24.91 35.13
#